data_AF-A0A7X9H703-F1
#
_entry.id   AF-A0A7X9H703-F1
#
_cell.length_a   1.000
_cell.length_b   1.000
_cell.length_c   1.000
_cell.angle_alpha   90.00
_cell.angle_beta   90.00
_cell.angle_gamma   90.00
#
_symmetry.space_group_name_H-M   'P 1'
#
loop_
_entity.id
_entity.type
_entity.pdbx_description
1 polymer ?
#
loop_
_entity_poly.entity_id
_entity_poly.type
_entity_poly.pdbx_seq_one_letter_code
_entity_poly.pdbx_strand_id
1 'polypeptide(L)'
;MVQKRRYEEEFKKQIVALFNGGKSFIGHFCETKETMEETLDLIKKMYLKYKADIALFFNTQYPRTWQFTHKDVLGIRIVASEYSTFTSMMPIVETDEFTVNDQRNIYYEALNYCGRSFKIDSIKNE
;
A
#
# COMPACT_ATOMS: atom_id res chain seq x y z
N MET A 1 -15.50 14.95 29.00
CA MET A 1 -15.94 14.55 27.64
C MET A 1 -15.50 15.50 26.52
N VAL A 2 -15.32 16.80 26.77
CA VAL A 2 -14.93 17.80 25.74
C VAL A 2 -13.47 17.65 25.26
N GLN A 3 -12.53 17.36 26.18
CA GLN A 3 -11.11 17.18 25.87
C GLN A 3 -10.84 16.03 24.88
N LYS A 4 -11.51 14.88 25.09
CA LYS A 4 -11.38 13.69 24.25
C LYS A 4 -11.89 13.93 22.82
N ARG A 5 -13.03 14.60 22.69
CA ARG A 5 -13.58 15.02 21.39
C ARG A 5 -12.64 15.98 20.65
N ARG A 6 -12.05 16.95 21.35
CA ARG A 6 -11.07 17.88 20.74
C ARG A 6 -9.81 17.16 20.27
N TYR A 7 -9.31 16.22 21.05
CA TYR A 7 -8.14 15.43 20.69
C TYR A 7 -8.41 14.50 19.51
N GLU A 8 -9.59 13.87 19.46
CA GLU A 8 -10.03 13.07 18.32
C GLU A 8 -10.16 13.91 17.04
N GLU A 9 -10.65 15.15 17.13
CA GLU A 9 -10.75 16.07 15.98
C GLU A 9 -9.38 16.62 15.52
N GLU A 10 -8.45 16.91 16.42
CA GLU A 10 -7.09 17.30 16.04
C GLU A 10 -6.30 16.13 15.45
N PHE A 11 -6.44 14.93 16.03
CA PHE A 11 -5.86 13.70 15.48
C PHE A 11 -6.47 13.38 14.11
N LYS A 12 -7.78 13.54 13.93
CA LYS A 12 -8.46 13.47 12.63
C LYS A 12 -7.81 14.41 11.62
N LYS A 13 -7.61 15.68 11.96
CA LYS A 13 -7.00 16.67 11.05
C LYS A 13 -5.57 16.30 10.68
N GLN A 14 -4.74 15.86 11.63
CA GLN A 14 -3.36 15.46 11.35
C GLN A 14 -3.30 14.20 10.46
N ILE A 15 -4.15 13.23 10.74
CA ILE A 15 -4.30 12.03 9.91
C ILE A 15 -4.81 12.36 8.52
N VAL A 16 -5.88 13.15 8.40
CA VAL A 16 -6.41 13.61 7.12
C VAL A 16 -5.37 14.45 6.36
N ALA A 17 -4.51 15.21 7.04
CA ALA A 17 -3.41 15.93 6.41
C ALA A 17 -2.27 15.02 5.92
N LEU A 18 -1.95 13.96 6.66
CA LEU A 18 -0.95 12.95 6.25
C LEU A 18 -1.45 12.03 5.13
N PHE A 19 -2.77 11.81 5.07
CA PHE A 19 -3.37 10.81 4.18
C PHE A 19 -4.32 11.37 3.12
N ASN A 20 -4.60 12.68 3.05
CA ASN A 20 -5.23 13.27 1.86
C ASN A 20 -4.21 13.29 0.72
N GLY A 21 -4.32 12.31 -0.18
CA GLY A 21 -3.29 12.04 -1.18
C GLY A 21 -2.11 11.24 -0.62
N GLY A 22 -2.33 10.55 0.52
CA GLY A 22 -1.30 9.73 1.16
C GLY A 22 -0.90 8.55 0.28
N LYS A 23 0.39 8.44 0.01
CA LYS A 23 0.96 7.30 -0.72
C LYS A 23 1.50 6.31 0.30
N SER A 24 0.94 5.11 0.30
CA SER A 24 1.47 3.96 1.05
C SER A 24 2.19 3.03 0.09
N PHE A 25 3.18 2.30 0.61
CA PHE A 25 3.97 1.35 -0.14
C PHE A 25 4.02 0.02 0.61
N ILE A 26 4.00 -1.08 -0.14
CA ILE A 26 4.24 -2.44 0.36
C ILE A 26 5.28 -3.14 -0.53
N GLY A 27 5.85 -4.24 -0.05
CA GLY A 27 6.86 -5.04 -0.78
C GLY A 27 8.28 -4.51 -0.61
N HIS A 28 8.55 -3.73 0.44
CA HIS A 28 9.92 -3.37 0.80
C HIS A 28 10.66 -4.59 1.37
N PHE A 29 11.98 -4.70 1.12
CA PHE A 29 12.73 -5.91 1.45
C PHE A 29 12.82 -6.25 2.96
N CYS A 30 12.59 -5.27 3.83
CA CYS A 30 12.51 -5.48 5.28
C CYS A 30 11.11 -5.89 5.77
N GLU A 31 10.12 -5.94 4.89
CA GLU A 31 8.76 -6.32 5.27
C GLU A 31 8.58 -7.83 5.29
N THR A 32 7.63 -8.27 6.10
CA THR A 32 7.07 -9.61 6.06
C THR A 32 5.64 -9.53 5.55
N LYS A 33 5.03 -10.70 5.31
CA LYS A 33 3.59 -10.77 5.05
C LYS A 33 2.77 -10.12 6.18
N GLU A 34 3.13 -10.37 7.43
CA GLU A 34 2.44 -9.84 8.61
C GLU A 34 2.48 -8.30 8.66
N THR A 35 3.63 -7.68 8.40
CA THR A 35 3.72 -6.20 8.42
C THR A 35 2.96 -5.55 7.26
N MET A 36 2.82 -6.24 6.13
CA MET A 36 1.95 -5.78 5.04
C MET A 36 0.46 -5.89 5.41
N GLU A 37 0.07 -6.92 6.16
CA GLU A 37 -1.29 -7.07 6.73
C GLU A 37 -1.60 -5.96 7.75
N GLU A 38 -0.64 -5.59 8.60
CA GLU A 38 -0.78 -4.44 9.50
C GLU A 38 -0.98 -3.13 8.74
N THR A 39 -0.28 -2.94 7.62
CA THR A 39 -0.45 -1.78 6.73
C THR A 39 -1.85 -1.75 6.12
N LEU A 40 -2.37 -2.89 5.67
CA LEU A 40 -3.74 -3.02 5.19
C LEU A 40 -4.77 -2.67 6.27
N ASP A 41 -4.57 -3.14 7.50
CA ASP A 41 -5.46 -2.83 8.61
C ASP A 41 -5.45 -1.34 8.97
N LEU A 42 -4.29 -0.70 8.89
CA LEU A 42 -4.19 0.75 8.97
C LEU A 42 -5.00 1.42 7.86
N ILE A 43 -4.82 1.04 6.60
CA ILE A 43 -5.57 1.59 5.46
C ILE A 43 -7.09 1.45 5.68
N LYS A 44 -7.56 0.26 6.04
CA LYS A 44 -8.97 -0.01 6.37
C LYS A 44 -9.49 0.91 7.46
N LYS A 45 -8.77 1.02 8.59
CA LYS A 45 -9.14 1.86 9.72
C LYS A 45 -9.26 3.33 9.32
N MET A 46 -8.34 3.78 8.48
CA MET A 46 -8.25 5.17 8.01
C MET A 46 -9.39 5.51 7.07
N TYR A 47 -9.69 4.64 6.12
CA TYR A 47 -10.85 4.76 5.25
C TYR A 47 -12.16 4.72 6.04
N LEU A 48 -12.35 3.72 6.90
CA LEU A 48 -13.62 3.52 7.60
C LEU A 48 -13.94 4.66 8.57
N LYS A 49 -12.93 5.12 9.32
CA LYS A 49 -13.12 6.14 10.38
C LYS A 49 -13.04 7.56 9.86
N TYR A 50 -12.18 7.82 8.88
CA TYR A 50 -11.84 9.18 8.45
C TYR A 50 -12.15 9.46 6.99
N LYS A 51 -12.57 8.45 6.21
CA LYS A 51 -12.77 8.56 4.76
C LYS A 51 -11.52 9.10 4.05
N ALA A 52 -10.35 8.74 4.57
CA ALA A 52 -9.07 9.14 4.00
C ALA A 52 -8.90 8.54 2.60
N ASP A 53 -8.35 9.34 1.68
CA ASP A 53 -8.08 8.96 0.29
C ASP A 53 -6.62 8.50 0.16
N ILE A 54 -6.41 7.19 0.29
CA ILE A 54 -5.09 6.56 0.30
C ILE A 54 -4.83 5.87 -1.03
N ALA A 55 -3.68 6.10 -1.62
CA ALA A 55 -3.18 5.32 -2.74
C ALA A 55 -2.11 4.33 -2.23
N LEU A 56 -2.22 3.07 -2.65
CA LEU A 56 -1.27 2.01 -2.33
C LEU A 56 -0.42 1.70 -3.58
N PHE A 57 0.87 1.50 -3.38
CA PHE A 57 1.84 1.20 -4.43
C PHE A 57 2.75 0.05 -4.02
N PHE A 58 3.38 -0.59 -4.99
CA PHE A 58 4.44 -1.56 -4.74
C PHE A 58 5.80 -0.86 -4.70
N ASN A 59 6.68 -1.31 -3.82
CA ASN A 59 8.07 -0.91 -3.84
C ASN A 59 8.72 -1.44 -5.12
N THR A 60 9.33 -0.54 -5.91
CA THR A 60 9.98 -0.89 -7.17
C THR A 60 11.46 -0.56 -7.10
N GLN A 61 12.29 -1.59 -7.23
CA GLN A 61 13.73 -1.51 -7.17
C GLN A 61 14.24 -1.13 -8.56
N TYR A 62 14.20 0.16 -8.88
CA TYR A 62 14.70 0.63 -10.17
C TYR A 62 16.20 0.34 -10.32
N PRO A 63 16.68 0.00 -11.52
CA PRO A 63 18.11 -0.15 -11.78
C PRO A 63 18.90 1.09 -11.34
N ARG A 64 20.10 0.85 -10.82
CA ARG A 64 20.99 1.86 -10.19
C ARG A 64 20.55 2.38 -8.82
N THR A 65 19.39 1.97 -8.29
CA THR A 65 19.10 2.20 -6.86
C THR A 65 20.04 1.35 -6.00
N TRP A 66 20.31 1.80 -4.78
CA TRP A 66 21.17 1.07 -3.86
C TRP A 66 20.63 -0.34 -3.60
N GLN A 67 19.31 -0.48 -3.40
CA GLN A 67 18.65 -1.76 -3.19
C GLN A 67 18.79 -2.69 -4.38
N PHE A 68 18.64 -2.18 -5.62
CA PHE A 68 18.84 -2.99 -6.81
C PHE A 68 20.29 -3.47 -6.93
N THR A 69 21.26 -2.60 -6.67
CA THR A 69 22.69 -2.93 -6.71
C THR A 69 23.08 -3.96 -5.65
N HIS A 70 22.41 -3.99 -4.50
CA HIS A 70 22.70 -4.89 -3.38
C HIS A 70 21.65 -6.00 -3.21
N LYS A 71 20.80 -6.23 -4.21
CA LYS A 71 19.64 -7.14 -4.11
C LYS A 71 20.00 -8.53 -3.59
N ASP A 72 21.15 -9.07 -4.02
CA ASP A 72 21.56 -10.44 -3.70
C ASP A 72 21.91 -10.59 -2.21
N VAL A 73 22.53 -9.57 -1.59
CA VAL A 73 22.84 -9.57 -0.14
C VAL A 73 21.64 -9.20 0.73
N LEU A 74 20.65 -8.51 0.14
CA LEU A 74 19.39 -8.14 0.81
C LEU A 74 18.32 -9.24 0.70
N GLY A 75 18.61 -10.37 0.04
CA GLY A 75 17.64 -11.43 -0.20
C GLY A 75 16.52 -11.04 -1.17
N ILE A 76 16.72 -10.01 -1.99
CA ILE A 76 15.74 -9.52 -2.96
C ILE A 76 15.87 -10.31 -4.27
N ARG A 77 14.75 -10.90 -4.72
CA ARG A 77 14.61 -11.52 -6.03
C ARG A 77 13.71 -10.67 -6.91
N ILE A 78 14.23 -10.22 -8.05
CA ILE A 78 13.44 -9.47 -9.04
C ILE A 78 12.90 -10.46 -10.06
N VAL A 79 11.57 -10.61 -10.12
CA VAL A 79 10.88 -11.57 -10.99
C VAL A 79 10.39 -10.97 -12.31
N ALA A 80 10.72 -9.70 -12.58
CA ALA A 80 10.44 -9.02 -13.84
C ALA A 80 11.29 -9.55 -15.00
N SER A 81 10.66 -9.91 -16.11
CA SER A 81 11.34 -10.30 -17.35
C SER A 81 11.73 -9.12 -18.24
N GLU A 82 11.08 -7.97 -18.07
CA GLU A 82 11.24 -6.80 -18.92
C GLU A 82 11.29 -5.50 -18.11
N TYR A 83 11.99 -4.50 -18.63
CA TYR A 83 12.07 -3.19 -17.97
C TYR A 83 10.71 -2.46 -17.92
N SER A 84 9.82 -2.76 -18.87
CA SER A 84 8.46 -2.21 -18.96
C SER A 84 7.63 -2.49 -17.70
N THR A 85 7.95 -3.55 -16.94
CA THR A 85 7.22 -3.91 -15.71
C THR A 85 7.75 -3.22 -14.46
N PHE A 86 8.83 -2.43 -14.56
CA PHE A 86 9.36 -1.65 -13.43
C PHE A 86 8.48 -0.43 -13.20
N THR A 87 7.33 -0.67 -12.59
CA THR A 87 6.35 0.36 -12.23
C THR A 87 5.92 0.13 -10.79
N SER A 88 5.48 1.18 -10.12
CA SER A 88 4.90 1.08 -8.77
C SER A 88 3.49 0.48 -8.76
N MET A 89 2.98 0.03 -9.92
CA MET A 89 1.67 -0.59 -10.09
C MET A 89 1.76 -2.11 -10.27
N MET A 90 2.96 -2.67 -10.43
CA MET A 90 3.17 -4.11 -10.56
C MET A 90 4.20 -4.58 -9.52
N PRO A 91 3.89 -5.58 -8.69
CA PRO A 91 4.89 -6.15 -7.79
C PRO A 91 5.86 -6.99 -8.61
N ILE A 92 7.15 -6.68 -8.47
CA ILE A 92 8.23 -7.36 -9.19
C ILE A 92 9.30 -7.92 -8.26
N VAL A 93 9.10 -7.83 -6.95
CA VAL A 93 10.07 -8.28 -5.95
C VAL A 93 9.49 -9.34 -5.04
N GLU A 94 10.33 -10.31 -4.73
CA GLU A 94 10.13 -11.32 -3.70
C GLU A 94 11.31 -11.32 -2.74
N THR A 95 11.05 -11.77 -1.52
CA THR A 95 12.06 -12.07 -0.50
C THR A 95 11.77 -13.44 0.09
N ASP A 96 12.57 -13.90 1.04
CA ASP A 96 12.26 -15.12 1.78
C ASP A 96 10.99 -15.00 2.64
N GLU A 97 10.54 -13.77 2.91
CA GLU A 97 9.41 -13.45 3.77
C GLU A 97 8.09 -13.24 3.00
N PHE A 98 8.14 -12.94 1.70
CA PHE A 98 6.93 -12.74 0.88
C PHE A 98 7.16 -12.97 -0.62
N THR A 99 6.08 -13.32 -1.31
CA THR A 99 6.02 -13.46 -2.77
C THR A 99 5.34 -12.25 -3.44
N VAL A 100 5.37 -12.20 -4.77
CA VAL A 100 4.54 -11.22 -5.51
C VAL A 100 3.05 -11.46 -5.33
N ASN A 101 2.63 -12.71 -5.06
CA ASN A 101 1.23 -13.03 -4.85
C ASN A 101 0.74 -12.58 -3.47
N ASP A 102 1.58 -12.63 -2.44
CA ASP A 102 1.24 -12.05 -1.13
C ASP A 102 0.96 -10.54 -1.27
N GLN A 103 1.83 -9.81 -1.97
CA GLN A 103 1.63 -8.38 -2.26
C GLN A 103 0.34 -8.12 -3.05
N ARG A 104 0.05 -8.93 -4.09
CA ARG A 104 -1.19 -8.81 -4.87
C ARG A 104 -2.43 -9.00 -4.00
N ASN A 105 -2.43 -10.00 -3.13
CA ASN A 105 -3.55 -10.27 -2.24
C ASN A 105 -3.83 -9.06 -1.34
N ILE A 106 -2.79 -8.49 -0.73
CA ILE A 106 -2.89 -7.27 0.09
C ILE A 106 -3.41 -6.10 -0.74
N TYR A 107 -2.86 -5.89 -1.94
CA TYR A 107 -3.26 -4.80 -2.80
C TYR A 107 -4.73 -4.89 -3.22
N TYR A 108 -5.19 -6.05 -3.67
CA TYR A 108 -6.58 -6.25 -4.08
C TYR A 108 -7.56 -6.09 -2.92
N GLU A 109 -7.18 -6.50 -1.71
CA GLU A 109 -7.99 -6.26 -0.53
C GLU A 109 -8.04 -4.77 -0.18
N ALA A 110 -6.90 -4.08 -0.26
CA ALA A 110 -6.78 -2.64 0.00
C ALA A 110 -7.58 -1.78 -1.00
N LEU A 111 -7.77 -2.21 -2.25
CA LEU A 111 -8.51 -1.45 -3.28
C LEU A 111 -9.93 -1.04 -2.84
N ASN A 112 -10.58 -1.83 -1.97
CA ASN A 112 -11.90 -1.47 -1.43
C ASN A 112 -11.87 -0.25 -0.49
N TYR A 113 -10.67 0.08 0.01
CA TYR A 113 -10.40 1.09 1.02
C TYR A 113 -9.45 2.21 0.52
N CYS A 114 -8.90 2.06 -0.68
CA CYS A 114 -8.07 3.06 -1.36
C CYS A 114 -8.90 3.95 -2.30
N GLY A 115 -8.31 5.06 -2.75
CA GLY A 115 -8.98 6.15 -3.47
C GLY A 115 -9.99 5.76 -4.53
N ARG A 116 -11.09 6.54 -4.61
CA ARG A 116 -12.32 6.27 -5.38
C ARG A 116 -12.42 4.80 -5.80
N SER A 117 -12.74 3.94 -4.83
CA SER A 117 -13.55 2.77 -5.13
C SER A 117 -14.74 3.29 -5.93
N PHE A 118 -14.66 3.18 -7.26
CA PHE A 118 -15.83 3.26 -8.10
C PHE A 118 -16.70 2.16 -7.55
N LYS A 119 -17.65 2.55 -6.69
CA LYS A 119 -18.83 1.73 -6.46
C LYS A 119 -19.32 1.42 -7.85
N ILE A 120 -19.15 0.17 -8.28
CA ILE A 120 -19.88 -0.40 -9.40
C ILE A 120 -21.34 -0.54 -8.92
N ASP A 121 -21.95 0.60 -8.55
CA ASP A 121 -23.36 0.73 -8.24
C ASP A 121 -24.12 1.20 -9.50
N SER A 122 -23.46 1.25 -10.68
CA SER A 122 -24.06 1.67 -11.94
C SER A 122 -24.13 0.59 -13.04
N ILE A 123 -23.89 -0.69 -12.74
CA ILE A 123 -24.44 -1.79 -13.57
C ILE A 123 -25.73 -2.28 -12.93
N LYS A 124 -26.66 -1.34 -12.76
CA LYS A 124 -28.09 -1.60 -12.88
C LYS A 124 -28.57 -0.61 -13.90
N ASN A 125 -28.70 -1.05 -15.14
CA ASN A 125 -29.60 -0.49 -16.11
C ASN A 125 -29.90 -1.59 -17.14
N GLU A 126 -31.12 -2.12 -16.96
CA GLU A 126 -32.02 -2.69 -17.98
C GLU A 126 -31.64 -4.02 -18.64
#